data_AF-L2GTV2-F1
#
_entry.id   AF-L2GTV2-F1
#
_cell.length_a   1.000
_cell.length_b   1.000
_cell.length_c   1.000
_cell.angle_alpha   90.00
_cell.angle_beta   90.00
_cell.angle_gamma   90.00
#
_symmetry.space_group_name_H-M   'P 1'
#
loop_
_entity.id
_entity.type
_entity.pdbx_description
1 polymer ?
#
loop_
_entity_poly.entity_id
_entity_poly.type
_entity_poly.pdbx_seq_one_letter_code
_entity_poly.pdbx_strand_id
1 'polypeptide(L)'
;MIKYLNNEFPENCIIEFCILPDFPIYRLLDSIVTDLGMVYIDTRGTLSTTKNCYRLFSHQEYSELFIQLKVMRDKLIIIDSVTAIVDSCDDGNDIIGVYNSLWELIYFNNFSVIVTNHYKVLNRMYHPRLGNLWMLNVTYRVMLKHSEEEENYEVVKVDDYF
;
A
#
# COMPACT_ATOMS: atom_id res chain seq x y z
N MET A 1 11.57 3.19 -12.21
CA MET A 1 12.10 2.50 -11.02
C MET A 1 11.55 3.20 -9.78
N ILE A 2 11.29 2.48 -8.69
CA ILE A 2 10.80 3.09 -7.44
C ILE A 2 11.90 3.02 -6.38
N LYS A 3 12.21 4.15 -5.74
CA LYS A 3 13.24 4.24 -4.71
C LYS A 3 12.62 4.65 -3.38
N TYR A 4 13.05 3.99 -2.31
CA TYR A 4 12.72 4.37 -0.94
C TYR A 4 13.95 4.11 -0.06
N LEU A 5 14.45 5.18 0.59
CA LEU A 5 15.73 5.17 1.30
C LEU A 5 16.85 4.62 0.39
N ASN A 6 17.59 3.60 0.86
CA ASN A 6 18.68 2.96 0.13
C ASN A 6 18.23 1.74 -0.70
N ASN A 7 16.92 1.56 -0.91
CA ASN A 7 16.36 0.42 -1.62
C ASN A 7 15.75 0.83 -2.95
N GLU A 8 15.95 -0.03 -3.95
CA GLU A 8 15.37 0.12 -5.28
C GLU A 8 14.43 -1.07 -5.54
N PHE A 9 13.22 -0.74 -5.99
CA PHE A 9 12.18 -1.70 -6.33
C PHE A 9 11.89 -1.61 -7.83
N PRO A 10 11.71 -2.77 -8.51
CA PRO A 10 11.28 -2.77 -9.89
C PRO A 10 9.88 -2.18 -10.04
N GLU A 11 9.54 -1.78 -11.25
CA GLU A 11 8.16 -1.42 -11.60
C GLU A 11 7.29 -2.68 -11.70
N ASN A 12 5.98 -2.49 -11.85
CA ASN A 12 5.00 -3.57 -12.03
C ASN A 12 4.95 -4.55 -10.85
N CYS A 13 5.00 -4.00 -9.64
CA CYS A 13 4.96 -4.77 -8.41
C CYS A 13 4.02 -4.13 -7.38
N ILE A 14 3.69 -4.91 -6.33
CA ILE A 14 3.04 -4.41 -5.12
C ILE A 14 4.07 -4.35 -4.00
N ILE A 15 4.28 -3.16 -3.45
CA ILE A 15 5.13 -2.92 -2.29
C ILE A 15 4.22 -2.61 -1.10
N GLU A 16 4.23 -3.48 -0.10
CA GLU A 16 3.54 -3.24 1.16
C GLU A 16 4.49 -2.59 2.17
N PHE A 17 4.03 -1.51 2.78
CA PHE A 17 4.63 -0.97 4.00
C PHE A 17 3.79 -1.39 5.21
N CYS A 18 4.35 -2.24 6.06
CA CYS A 18 3.75 -2.59 7.33
C CYS A 18 4.11 -1.53 8.37
N ILE A 19 3.14 -0.71 8.74
CA ILE A 19 3.34 0.50 9.56
C ILE A 19 2.62 0.39 10.90
N LEU A 20 3.14 1.10 11.91
CA LEU A 20 2.46 1.23 13.20
C LEU A 20 1.21 2.11 13.07
N PRO A 21 0.18 1.92 13.92
CA PRO A 21 -1.06 2.71 13.88
C PRO A 21 -0.85 4.23 13.83
N ASP A 22 0.13 4.75 14.57
CA ASP A 22 0.39 6.18 14.71
C ASP A 22 1.50 6.69 13.76
N PHE A 23 1.91 5.86 12.79
CA PHE A 23 2.97 6.22 11.86
C PHE A 23 2.52 7.38 10.94
N PRO A 24 3.30 8.47 10.84
CA PRO A 24 2.98 9.58 9.95
C PRO A 24 3.23 9.21 8.48
N ILE A 25 2.18 8.79 7.76
CA ILE A 25 2.26 8.33 6.36
C ILE A 25 2.94 9.34 5.44
N TYR A 26 2.78 10.65 5.67
CA TYR A 26 3.44 11.69 4.86
C TYR A 26 4.97 11.53 4.82
N ARG A 27 5.61 11.04 5.91
CA ARG A 27 7.06 10.80 5.92
C ARG A 27 7.47 9.69 4.95
N LEU A 28 6.63 8.68 4.81
CA LEU A 28 6.81 7.63 3.82
C LEU A 28 6.67 8.19 2.41
N LEU A 29 5.65 9.04 2.18
CA LEU A 29 5.43 9.67 0.88
C LEU A 29 6.59 10.57 0.45
N ASP A 30 7.09 11.41 1.36
CA ASP A 30 8.21 12.32 1.10
C ASP A 30 9.52 11.59 0.77
N SER A 31 9.63 10.31 1.19
CA SER A 31 10.80 9.47 0.97
C SER A 31 10.74 8.64 -0.31
N ILE A 32 9.60 8.62 -1.00
CA ILE A 32 9.44 7.87 -2.26
C ILE A 32 9.93 8.74 -3.42
N VAL A 33 10.87 8.19 -4.20
CA VAL A 33 11.35 8.82 -5.43
C VAL A 33 11.04 7.90 -6.62
N THR A 34 10.41 8.46 -7.64
CA THR A 34 10.03 7.74 -8.87
C THR A 34 9.90 8.70 -10.05
N ASP A 35 10.11 8.19 -11.27
CA ASP A 35 9.84 8.91 -12.52
C ASP A 35 8.37 8.77 -12.97
N LEU A 36 7.61 7.89 -12.33
CA LEU A 36 6.20 7.65 -12.64
C LEU A 36 5.31 8.78 -12.11
N GLY A 37 4.24 9.08 -12.84
CA GLY A 37 3.18 9.92 -12.30
C GLY A 37 2.50 9.25 -11.10
N MET A 38 2.37 9.97 -10.00
CA MET A 38 1.77 9.44 -8.77
C MET A 38 0.27 9.72 -8.68
N VAL A 39 -0.47 8.71 -8.24
CA VAL A 39 -1.89 8.80 -7.85
C VAL A 39 -2.02 8.39 -6.40
N TYR A 40 -2.59 9.25 -5.57
CA TYR A 40 -2.78 8.99 -4.15
C TYR A 40 -4.21 8.56 -3.88
N ILE A 41 -4.37 7.55 -3.05
CA ILE A 41 -5.66 7.06 -2.56
C ILE A 41 -5.64 7.21 -1.04
N ASP A 42 -6.47 8.12 -0.55
CA ASP A 42 -6.62 8.50 0.86
C ASP A 42 -7.90 7.90 1.43
N THR A 43 -7.75 6.87 2.25
CA THR A 43 -8.85 6.09 2.82
C THR A 43 -9.24 6.55 4.22
N ARG A 44 -8.44 7.46 4.82
CA ARG A 44 -8.66 7.97 6.18
C ARG A 44 -8.82 9.48 6.26
N GLY A 45 -8.66 10.20 5.14
CA GLY A 45 -8.69 11.66 5.11
C GLY A 45 -7.41 12.29 5.68
N THR A 46 -6.31 11.55 5.75
CA THR A 46 -5.07 11.98 6.44
C THR A 46 -4.04 12.60 5.51
N LEU A 47 -4.19 12.43 4.20
CA LEU A 47 -3.30 13.03 3.22
C LEU A 47 -3.74 14.47 2.92
N SER A 48 -2.94 15.45 3.33
CA SER A 48 -3.20 16.86 3.03
C SER A 48 -2.97 17.16 1.55
N THR A 49 -4.03 17.52 0.83
CA THR A 49 -4.06 18.19 -0.49
C THR A 49 -2.88 17.90 -1.42
N THR A 50 -2.66 16.64 -1.77
CA THR A 50 -1.80 16.28 -2.90
C THR A 50 -2.60 16.43 -4.20
N LYS A 51 -1.97 16.95 -5.26
CA LYS A 51 -2.56 16.88 -6.61
C LYS A 51 -2.70 15.39 -6.98
N ASN A 52 -3.82 15.01 -7.61
CA ASN A 52 -4.18 13.62 -7.91
C ASN A 52 -4.42 12.73 -6.67
N CYS A 53 -5.00 13.30 -5.61
CA CYS A 53 -5.48 12.56 -4.45
C CYS A 53 -6.98 12.24 -4.58
N TYR A 54 -7.32 10.97 -4.52
CA TYR A 54 -8.69 10.47 -4.47
C TYR A 54 -8.99 10.02 -3.04
N ARG A 55 -10.12 10.47 -2.50
CA ARG A 55 -10.57 10.04 -1.18
C ARG A 55 -11.59 8.92 -1.34
N LEU A 56 -11.38 7.83 -0.62
CA LEU A 56 -12.24 6.65 -0.66
C LEU A 56 -12.73 6.33 0.75
N PHE A 57 -14.04 6.39 0.97
CA PHE A 57 -14.65 6.06 2.26
C PHE A 57 -15.58 4.85 2.16
N SER A 58 -15.75 4.30 0.96
CA SER A 58 -16.60 3.14 0.70
C SER A 58 -16.02 2.23 -0.39
N HIS A 59 -16.44 0.97 -0.38
CA HIS A 59 -16.09 0.01 -1.42
C HIS A 59 -16.66 0.38 -2.80
N GLN A 60 -17.80 1.06 -2.86
CA GLN A 60 -18.35 1.55 -4.12
C GLN A 60 -17.43 2.59 -4.78
N GLU A 61 -16.98 3.59 -4.01
CA GLU A 61 -16.04 4.60 -4.50
C GLU A 61 -14.72 3.96 -4.96
N TYR A 62 -14.26 2.91 -4.26
CA TYR A 62 -13.09 2.13 -4.67
C TYR A 62 -13.30 1.51 -6.06
N SER A 63 -14.44 0.84 -6.27
CA SER A 63 -14.76 0.20 -7.54
C SER A 63 -14.85 1.20 -8.70
N GLU A 64 -15.52 2.33 -8.47
CA GLU A 64 -15.64 3.41 -9.46
C GLU A 64 -14.28 4.02 -9.81
N LEU A 65 -13.42 4.27 -8.82
CA LEU A 65 -12.07 4.77 -9.05
C LEU A 65 -11.24 3.76 -9.86
N PHE A 66 -11.31 2.47 -9.54
CA PHE A 66 -10.54 1.44 -10.26
C PHE A 66 -10.93 1.35 -11.73
N ILE A 67 -12.19 1.56 -12.08
CA ILE A 67 -12.62 1.67 -13.48
C ILE A 67 -11.96 2.87 -14.17
N GLN A 68 -11.86 4.02 -13.50
CA GLN A 68 -11.18 5.19 -14.04
C GLN A 68 -9.67 4.97 -14.19
N LEU A 69 -9.04 4.27 -13.25
CA LEU A 69 -7.61 3.97 -13.31
C LEU A 69 -7.25 3.07 -14.49
N LYS A 70 -8.17 2.20 -14.94
CA LYS A 70 -7.97 1.34 -16.12
C LYS A 70 -7.78 2.08 -17.45
N VAL A 71 -8.11 3.38 -17.53
CA VAL A 71 -7.81 4.18 -18.73
C VAL A 71 -6.45 4.89 -18.68
N MET A 72 -5.78 4.85 -17.53
CA MET A 72 -4.46 5.42 -17.34
C MET A 72 -3.39 4.33 -17.52
N ARG A 73 -2.12 4.74 -17.73
CA ARG A 73 -0.96 3.84 -17.88
C ARG A 73 0.27 4.43 -17.21
N ASP A 74 1.20 3.55 -16.85
CA ASP A 74 2.55 3.88 -16.37
C ASP A 74 2.51 4.84 -15.16
N LYS A 75 1.75 4.43 -14.12
CA LYS A 75 1.56 5.19 -12.87
C LYS A 75 2.02 4.42 -11.66
N LEU A 76 2.37 5.18 -10.62
CA LEU A 76 2.50 4.67 -9.26
C LEU A 76 1.23 5.03 -8.48
N ILE A 77 0.48 4.02 -8.04
CA ILE A 77 -0.59 4.21 -7.06
C ILE A 77 0.00 4.13 -5.66
N ILE A 78 -0.39 5.04 -4.79
CA ILE A 78 -0.09 4.98 -3.37
C ILE A 78 -1.38 4.96 -2.56
N ILE A 79 -1.62 3.86 -1.84
CA ILE A 79 -2.79 3.66 -0.99
C ILE A 79 -2.39 3.81 0.47
N ASP A 80 -2.93 4.82 1.15
CA ASP A 80 -2.57 5.13 2.53
C ASP A 80 -3.00 4.03 3.53
N SER A 81 -4.04 3.24 3.25
CA SER A 81 -4.43 2.10 4.08
C SER A 81 -5.24 1.07 3.31
N VAL A 82 -4.60 -0.01 2.86
CA VAL A 82 -5.32 -1.10 2.20
C VAL A 82 -6.30 -1.80 3.17
N THR A 83 -5.98 -1.82 4.47
CA THR A 83 -6.88 -2.35 5.49
C THR A 83 -8.21 -1.62 5.55
N ALA A 84 -8.23 -0.30 5.34
CA ALA A 84 -9.47 0.46 5.36
C ALA A 84 -10.38 0.12 4.18
N ILE A 85 -9.79 -0.13 3.00
CA ILE A 85 -10.52 -0.58 1.81
C ILE A 85 -11.18 -1.94 2.09
N VAL A 86 -10.39 -2.90 2.58
CA VAL A 86 -10.89 -4.25 2.89
C VAL A 86 -11.99 -4.22 3.96
N ASP A 87 -11.80 -3.42 5.02
CA ASP A 87 -12.78 -3.26 6.10
C ASP A 87 -14.09 -2.63 5.61
N SER A 88 -14.06 -1.86 4.51
CA SER A 88 -15.23 -1.18 3.93
C SER A 88 -16.07 -2.03 2.97
N CYS A 89 -15.64 -3.25 2.65
CA CYS A 89 -16.38 -4.17 1.77
C CYS A 89 -17.63 -4.72 2.47
N ASP A 90 -18.75 -4.83 1.75
CA ASP A 90 -20.05 -5.26 2.31
C ASP A 90 -20.03 -6.66 2.94
N ASP A 91 -19.24 -7.59 2.37
CA ASP A 91 -19.05 -8.95 2.91
C ASP A 91 -18.03 -9.00 4.07
N GLY A 92 -17.52 -7.85 4.50
CA GLY A 92 -16.70 -7.67 5.69
C GLY A 92 -15.27 -8.18 5.61
N ASN A 93 -14.79 -8.73 4.47
CA ASN A 93 -13.39 -9.13 4.23
C ASN A 93 -13.13 -9.54 2.75
N ASP A 94 -13.48 -8.74 1.75
CA ASP A 94 -13.12 -9.06 0.35
C ASP A 94 -11.65 -8.68 0.02
N ILE A 95 -10.72 -9.33 0.71
CA ILE A 95 -9.28 -9.21 0.44
C ILE A 95 -8.98 -9.69 -1.00
N ILE A 96 -9.77 -10.65 -1.49
CA ILE A 96 -9.55 -11.31 -2.76
C ILE A 96 -9.83 -10.36 -3.93
N GLY A 97 -10.98 -9.71 -3.94
CA GLY A 97 -11.33 -8.70 -4.93
C GLY A 97 -10.35 -7.53 -4.94
N VAL A 98 -9.92 -7.07 -3.76
CA VAL A 98 -8.94 -5.97 -3.66
C VAL A 98 -7.61 -6.35 -4.31
N TYR A 99 -7.00 -7.49 -3.97
CA TYR A 99 -5.73 -7.86 -4.60
C TYR A 99 -5.89 -8.12 -6.11
N ASN A 100 -6.97 -8.76 -6.54
CA ASN A 100 -7.21 -9.05 -7.97
C ASN A 100 -7.28 -7.75 -8.77
N SER A 101 -7.99 -6.76 -8.25
CA SER A 101 -8.11 -5.44 -8.88
C SER A 101 -6.74 -4.74 -8.99
N LEU A 102 -5.89 -4.85 -7.96
CA LEU A 102 -4.54 -4.27 -7.99
C LEU A 102 -3.65 -4.95 -9.04
N TRP A 103 -3.65 -6.28 -9.06
CA TRP A 103 -2.89 -7.03 -10.05
C TRP A 103 -3.38 -6.82 -11.47
N GLU A 104 -4.69 -6.65 -11.68
CA GLU A 104 -5.25 -6.30 -12.98
C GLU A 104 -4.64 -4.99 -13.52
N LEU A 105 -4.57 -3.93 -12.70
CA LEU A 105 -3.92 -2.67 -13.09
C LEU A 105 -2.42 -2.85 -13.38
N ILE A 106 -1.73 -3.70 -12.62
CA ILE A 106 -0.32 -3.98 -12.86
C ILE A 106 -0.13 -4.66 -14.22
N TYR A 107 -0.88 -5.73 -14.49
CA TYR A 107 -0.71 -6.54 -15.70
C TYR A 107 -1.18 -5.85 -16.98
N PHE A 108 -2.30 -5.12 -16.93
CA PHE A 108 -2.90 -4.54 -18.14
C PHE A 108 -2.57 -3.06 -18.35
N ASN A 109 -2.15 -2.34 -17.30
CA ASN A 109 -1.92 -0.89 -17.36
C ASN A 109 -0.49 -0.48 -17.00
N ASN A 110 0.40 -1.43 -16.73
CA ASN A 110 1.79 -1.19 -16.30
C ASN A 110 1.88 -0.33 -15.04
N PHE A 111 0.98 -0.54 -14.08
CA PHE A 111 1.05 0.19 -12.82
C PHE A 111 2.08 -0.42 -11.88
N SER A 112 2.55 0.39 -10.94
CA SER A 112 3.11 -0.07 -9.67
C SER A 112 2.22 0.38 -8.53
N VAL A 113 2.24 -0.38 -7.44
CA VAL A 113 1.39 -0.09 -6.28
C VAL A 113 2.24 -0.07 -5.02
N ILE A 114 2.12 1.00 -4.25
CA ILE A 114 2.53 1.06 -2.85
C ILE A 114 1.26 1.06 -2.01
N VAL A 115 1.21 0.19 -1.00
CA VAL A 115 0.14 0.22 0.00
C VAL A 115 0.73 0.30 1.39
N THR A 116 -0.02 0.85 2.33
CA THR A 116 0.26 0.63 3.75
C THR A 116 -0.74 -0.36 4.37
N ASN A 117 -0.21 -1.25 5.21
CA ASN A 117 -0.96 -2.16 6.05
C ASN A 117 -0.59 -1.88 7.50
N HIS A 118 -1.58 -1.74 8.37
CA HIS A 118 -1.33 -1.42 9.77
C HIS A 118 -1.05 -2.69 10.57
N TYR A 119 -0.15 -2.60 11.53
CA TYR A 119 -0.03 -3.63 12.55
C TYR A 119 -1.24 -3.60 13.51
N LYS A 120 -1.66 -4.77 13.97
CA LYS A 120 -2.45 -4.97 15.18
C LYS A 120 -1.55 -5.53 16.28
N VAL A 121 -1.82 -5.16 17.53
CA VAL A 121 -1.14 -5.73 18.69
C VAL A 121 -1.92 -6.95 19.18
N LEU A 122 -1.29 -8.12 19.14
CA LEU A 122 -1.83 -9.39 19.64
C LEU A 122 -0.78 -10.01 20.55
N ASN A 123 -1.13 -10.29 21.80
CA ASN A 123 -0.21 -10.88 22.79
C ASN A 123 1.13 -10.12 22.92
N ARG A 124 1.08 -8.77 22.89
CA ARG A 124 2.26 -7.88 22.91
C ARG A 124 3.18 -7.99 21.69
N MET A 125 2.73 -8.64 20.63
CA MET A 125 3.45 -8.73 19.35
C MET A 125 2.68 -7.97 18.26
N TYR A 126 3.42 -7.36 17.34
CA TYR A 126 2.87 -6.68 16.18
C TYR A 126 2.64 -7.67 15.04
N HIS A 127 1.41 -7.73 14.54
CA HIS A 127 1.01 -8.58 13.43
C HIS A 127 0.35 -7.75 12.33
N PRO A 128 0.77 -7.85 11.05
CA PRO A 128 0.08 -7.20 9.94
C PRO A 128 -1.39 -7.63 9.89
N ARG A 129 -2.33 -6.70 9.63
CA ARG A 129 -3.77 -6.98 9.78
C ARG A 129 -4.33 -7.95 8.73
N LEU A 130 -3.87 -7.87 7.48
CA LEU A 130 -4.41 -8.64 6.35
C LEU A 130 -3.96 -10.13 6.28
N GLY A 131 -3.11 -10.57 7.21
CA GLY A 131 -2.75 -11.98 7.37
C GLY A 131 -2.01 -12.62 6.19
N ASN A 132 -1.91 -13.95 6.20
CA ASN A 132 -1.04 -14.71 5.29
C ASN A 132 -1.48 -14.66 3.83
N LEU A 133 -2.78 -14.63 3.55
CA LEU A 133 -3.28 -14.56 2.18
C LEU A 133 -2.79 -13.30 1.47
N TRP A 134 -2.82 -12.16 2.15
CA TRP A 134 -2.28 -10.92 1.62
C TRP A 134 -0.76 -11.00 1.40
N MET A 135 -0.03 -11.61 2.34
CA MET A 135 1.43 -11.76 2.24
C MET A 135 1.87 -12.51 0.98
N LEU A 136 1.08 -13.47 0.50
CA LEU A 136 1.38 -14.22 -0.72
C LEU A 136 1.16 -13.42 -2.01
N ASN A 137 0.46 -12.28 -1.93
CA ASN A 137 0.06 -11.48 -3.09
C ASN A 137 0.86 -10.19 -3.24
N VAL A 138 1.69 -9.83 -2.26
CA VAL A 138 2.58 -8.66 -2.33
C VAL A 138 3.96 -9.10 -2.82
N THR A 139 4.59 -8.28 -3.66
CA THR A 139 5.93 -8.59 -4.21
C THR A 139 7.02 -8.26 -3.20
N TYR A 140 6.89 -7.11 -2.52
CA TYR A 140 7.85 -6.64 -1.54
C TYR A 140 7.17 -6.19 -0.27
N ARG A 141 7.86 -6.38 0.85
CA ARG A 141 7.41 -5.92 2.15
C ARG A 141 8.48 -5.05 2.79
N VAL A 142 8.03 -3.94 3.36
CA VAL A 142 8.86 -3.03 4.13
C VAL A 142 8.30 -3.03 5.53
N MET A 143 9.07 -3.56 6.47
CA MET A 143 8.62 -3.77 7.84
C MET A 143 9.14 -2.61 8.68
N LEU A 144 8.26 -1.64 8.95
CA LEU A 144 8.66 -0.50 9.78
C LEU A 144 8.69 -0.94 11.24
N LYS A 145 9.88 -1.16 11.78
CA LYS A 145 10.11 -1.42 13.21
C LYS A 145 10.33 -0.09 13.93
N HIS A 146 9.76 0.06 15.11
CA HIS A 146 10.11 1.17 15.99
C HIS A 146 11.38 0.79 16.74
N SER A 147 12.44 1.59 16.60
CA SER A 147 13.60 1.54 17.50
C SER A 147 13.56 2.78 18.39
N GLU A 148 13.91 2.62 19.67
CA GLU A 148 13.88 3.72 20.65
C GLU A 148 14.95 4.78 20.36
N GLU A 149 15.98 4.46 19.58
CA GLU A 149 17.13 5.32 19.32
C GLU A 149 17.03 6.08 17.99
N GLU A 150 16.43 5.47 16.96
CA GLU A 150 16.18 6.09 15.65
C GLU A 150 14.93 5.47 14.99
N GLU A 151 14.19 6.25 14.21
CA GLU A 151 13.14 5.74 13.31
C GLU A 151 13.76 4.94 12.15
N ASN A 152 14.42 3.83 12.46
CA ASN A 152 15.12 2.98 11.51
C ASN A 152 14.17 1.91 10.97
N TYR A 153 13.95 1.98 9.66
CA TYR A 153 13.03 1.13 8.94
C TYR A 153 13.79 0.03 8.20
N GLU A 154 13.45 -1.23 8.48
CA GLU A 154 14.10 -2.38 7.85
C GLU A 154 13.27 -2.87 6.66
N VAL A 155 13.90 -2.96 5.49
CA VAL A 155 13.29 -3.60 4.31
C VAL A 155 13.55 -5.10 4.41
N VAL A 156 12.49 -5.90 4.42
CA VAL A 156 12.56 -7.37 4.48
C VAL A 156 11.91 -7.93 3.22
N LYS A 157 12.70 -8.44 2.28
CA LYS A 157 12.16 -9.07 1.06
C LYS A 157 11.52 -10.42 1.42
N VAL A 158 10.37 -10.71 0.82
CA VAL A 158 9.56 -11.90 1.17
C VAL A 158 10.16 -13.20 0.65
N ASP A 159 11.08 -13.12 -0.31
CA ASP A 159 11.76 -14.30 -0.88
C ASP A 159 12.62 -15.07 0.16
N ASP A 160 12.86 -14.51 1.35
CA ASP A 160 13.67 -15.12 2.41
C ASP A 160 12.86 -15.98 3.41
N TYR A 161 11.56 -16.19 3.19
CA TYR A 161 10.68 -16.90 4.15
C TYR A 161 10.07 -18.22 3.64
N PHE A 162 10.52 -18.74 2.49
CA PHE A 162 10.08 -20.05 1.97
C PHE A 162 11.24 -20.92 1.50
#